data_AF-A0A2I8VNR8-F1
#
_entry.id   AF-A0A2I8VNR8-F1
#
_cell.length_a   1.000
_cell.length_b   1.000
_cell.length_c   1.000
_cell.angle_alpha   90.00
_cell.angle_beta   90.00
_cell.angle_gamma   90.00
#
_symmetry.space_group_name_H-M   'P 1'
#
loop_
_entity.id
_entity.type
_entity.pdbx_description
1 polymer ?
#
loop_
_entity_poly.entity_id
_entity_poly.type
_entity_poly.pdbx_seq_one_letter_code
_entity_poly.pdbx_strand_id
1 'polypeptide(L)'
;MESSRRRLLKLTGATALGLGVAGCTGESNDTGSAGSAGGDSGTDAIDTTGTATANDAITESEAPETAEPTGTDTATDAGTATGTSAGVEGTVTDESEDALQIVEHEYYQEGDVEGVRGTVENVSERAFTYVEVHLAPKNEREETLDRFQVDSQEAIDSLGPDETWEFDVEIDSEFEFTRYDIWVTGRTSE
;
A
#
# COMPACT_ATOMS: atom_id res chain seq x y z
N MET A 1 -5.96 49.30 -9.14
CA MET A 1 -5.85 48.42 -7.96
C MET A 1 -4.91 47.31 -8.37
N GLU A 2 -3.65 47.43 -7.92
CA GLU A 2 -2.53 46.59 -8.34
C GLU A 2 -2.61 45.20 -7.70
N SER A 3 -2.53 44.17 -8.54
CA SER A 3 -2.43 42.77 -8.11
C SER A 3 -1.08 42.51 -7.47
N SER A 4 -1.05 42.33 -6.15
CA SER A 4 0.12 41.86 -5.41
C SER A 4 0.27 40.35 -5.58
N ARG A 5 1.01 39.90 -6.61
CA ARG A 5 1.43 38.50 -6.77
C ARG A 5 2.61 38.23 -5.84
N ARG A 6 2.35 37.73 -4.63
CA ARG A 6 3.41 37.21 -3.76
C ARG A 6 3.79 35.82 -4.28
N ARG A 7 4.94 35.74 -4.95
CA ARG A 7 5.61 34.47 -5.26
C ARG A 7 6.23 33.96 -3.96
N LEU A 8 5.62 32.94 -3.36
CA LEU A 8 6.25 32.14 -2.32
C LEU A 8 7.38 31.33 -2.98
N LEU A 9 8.63 31.66 -2.67
CA LEU A 9 9.74 30.79 -3.02
C LEU A 9 9.69 29.57 -2.09
N LYS A 10 9.27 28.42 -2.62
CA LYS A 10 9.49 27.12 -1.98
C LYS A 10 11.00 26.92 -1.88
N LEU A 11 11.53 27.09 -0.67
CA LEU A 11 12.93 26.87 -0.32
C LEU A 11 13.18 25.36 -0.35
N THR A 12 13.79 24.87 -1.43
CA THR A 12 14.18 23.46 -1.57
C THR A 12 15.35 23.19 -0.62
N GLY A 13 15.09 22.56 0.51
CA GLY A 13 16.11 22.05 1.43
C GLY A 13 16.73 20.79 0.84
N ALA A 14 17.96 20.87 0.35
CA ALA A 14 18.72 19.72 -0.08
C ALA A 14 19.35 19.03 1.14
N THR A 15 18.73 17.95 1.61
CA THR A 15 19.35 17.06 2.59
C THR A 15 20.20 16.04 1.84
N ALA A 16 21.51 16.32 1.74
CA ALA A 16 22.47 15.38 1.18
C ALA A 16 22.84 14.34 2.24
N LEU A 17 22.32 13.11 2.11
CA LEU A 17 22.82 11.93 2.82
C LEU A 17 23.55 11.03 1.82
N GLY A 18 24.80 10.71 2.15
CA GLY A 18 25.76 10.11 1.26
C GLY A 18 25.53 8.62 1.03
N LEU A 19 25.47 8.23 -0.25
CA LEU A 19 25.57 6.84 -0.68
C LEU A 19 27.05 6.50 -0.92
N GLY A 20 27.61 5.70 -0.03
CA GLY A 20 28.85 4.98 -0.26
C GLY A 20 28.54 3.61 -0.85
N VAL A 21 28.59 3.47 -2.17
CA VAL A 21 28.68 2.15 -2.82
C VAL A 21 29.89 2.17 -3.74
N ALA A 22 30.94 1.46 -3.32
CA ALA A 22 32.14 1.26 -4.10
C ALA A 22 32.01 0.00 -4.96
N GLY A 23 32.34 0.12 -6.23
CA GLY A 23 32.87 -0.98 -7.04
C GLY A 23 31.93 -1.52 -8.12
N CYS A 24 32.22 -1.17 -9.37
CA CYS A 24 32.70 -2.12 -10.38
C CYS A 24 32.91 -1.37 -11.70
N THR A 25 34.14 -0.94 -11.98
CA THR A 25 34.56 -0.57 -13.34
C THR A 25 34.96 -1.84 -14.07
N GLY A 26 34.14 -2.27 -15.02
CA GLY A 26 34.41 -3.39 -15.90
C GLY A 26 33.93 -3.07 -17.31
N GLU A 27 34.65 -2.19 -18.00
CA GLU A 27 34.53 -2.00 -19.45
C GLU A 27 35.24 -3.18 -20.14
N SER A 28 34.50 -3.99 -20.89
CA SER A 28 35.08 -4.95 -21.82
C SER A 28 34.18 -5.07 -23.05
N ASN A 29 34.75 -4.54 -24.11
CA ASN A 29 34.31 -4.51 -25.48
C ASN A 29 34.48 -5.92 -26.06
N ASP A 30 33.40 -6.63 -26.44
CA ASP A 30 33.55 -7.79 -27.33
C ASP A 30 32.43 -7.95 -28.36
N THR A 31 32.87 -7.65 -29.57
CA THR A 31 32.36 -7.96 -30.89
C THR A 31 31.94 -9.42 -31.08
N GLY A 32 30.71 -9.60 -31.54
CA GLY A 32 30.34 -10.59 -32.57
C GLY A 32 30.21 -12.05 -32.14
N SER A 33 29.05 -12.65 -32.43
CA SER A 33 29.02 -13.98 -33.04
C SER A 33 27.68 -14.24 -33.72
N ALA A 34 27.78 -14.58 -35.00
CA ALA A 34 26.69 -15.13 -35.79
C ALA A 34 26.59 -16.64 -35.54
N GLY A 35 25.38 -17.21 -35.64
CA GLY A 35 25.24 -18.57 -36.14
C GLY A 35 24.22 -19.48 -35.46
N SER A 36 23.50 -20.20 -36.33
CA SER A 36 22.82 -21.49 -36.19
C SER A 36 21.44 -21.50 -35.48
N ALA A 37 20.32 -21.86 -36.12
CA ALA A 37 19.92 -22.96 -37.02
C ALA A 37 19.39 -24.22 -36.30
N GLY A 38 18.25 -24.74 -36.79
CA GLY A 38 17.62 -26.05 -36.45
C GLY A 38 16.33 -25.85 -35.63
N GLY A 39 15.12 -26.21 -36.10
CA GLY A 39 14.65 -27.59 -36.38
C GLY A 39 14.11 -28.18 -35.06
N ASP A 40 12.93 -28.81 -34.91
CA ASP A 40 12.18 -29.71 -35.77
C ASP A 40 10.78 -29.96 -35.16
N SER A 41 9.94 -30.55 -35.99
CA SER A 41 8.54 -30.95 -35.99
C SER A 41 8.10 -32.00 -34.96
N GLY A 42 6.78 -32.17 -34.81
CA GLY A 42 6.13 -33.46 -34.43
C GLY A 42 5.17 -33.35 -33.25
N THR A 43 3.85 -33.22 -33.46
CA THR A 43 2.84 -34.31 -33.49
C THR A 43 2.95 -35.33 -32.36
N ASP A 44 1.94 -35.41 -31.49
CA ASP A 44 1.07 -36.59 -31.48
C ASP A 44 -0.20 -36.36 -30.63
N ALA A 45 -1.31 -36.79 -31.21
CA ALA A 45 -2.61 -36.89 -30.58
C ALA A 45 -2.68 -38.20 -29.79
N ILE A 46 -3.18 -38.17 -28.56
CA ILE A 46 -3.70 -39.36 -27.88
C ILE A 46 -5.13 -39.07 -27.44
N ASP A 47 -6.02 -39.63 -28.24
CA ASP A 47 -7.34 -40.15 -27.91
C ASP A 47 -7.24 -41.16 -26.76
N THR A 48 -8.02 -41.01 -25.68
CA THR A 48 -8.65 -42.15 -25.00
C THR A 48 -9.85 -41.70 -24.17
N THR A 49 -11.04 -41.80 -24.77
CA THR A 49 -12.22 -42.52 -24.25
C THR A 49 -12.26 -42.92 -22.77
N GLY A 50 -13.38 -42.62 -22.08
CA GLY A 50 -13.98 -43.63 -21.18
C GLY A 50 -14.57 -43.19 -19.84
N THR A 51 -15.91 -43.09 -19.83
CA THR A 51 -16.81 -43.81 -18.89
C THR A 51 -16.88 -43.36 -17.42
N ALA A 52 -18.06 -42.84 -17.08
CA ALA A 52 -18.57 -42.56 -15.74
C ALA A 52 -18.53 -43.78 -14.80
N THR A 53 -18.31 -43.54 -13.51
CA THR A 53 -18.83 -44.40 -12.43
C THR A 53 -19.03 -43.53 -11.18
N ALA A 54 -20.29 -43.38 -10.80
CA ALA A 54 -20.70 -42.86 -9.50
C ALA A 54 -20.19 -43.79 -8.40
N ASN A 55 -19.66 -43.22 -7.32
CA ASN A 55 -19.57 -43.94 -6.06
C ASN A 55 -19.90 -43.01 -4.90
N ASP A 56 -21.17 -43.11 -4.52
CA ASP A 56 -21.74 -42.70 -3.25
C ASP A 56 -21.08 -43.52 -2.13
N ALA A 57 -20.44 -42.85 -1.19
CA ALA A 57 -19.98 -43.46 0.06
C ALA A 57 -20.01 -42.42 1.17
N ILE A 58 -21.15 -42.42 1.86
CA ILE A 58 -21.37 -41.84 3.18
C ILE A 58 -20.30 -42.38 4.13
N THR A 59 -19.60 -41.50 4.84
CA THR A 59 -18.85 -41.85 6.05
C THR A 59 -18.95 -40.68 7.02
N GLU A 60 -19.96 -40.75 7.90
CA GLU A 60 -20.00 -40.00 9.15
C GLU A 60 -18.88 -40.51 10.06
N SER A 61 -17.94 -39.62 10.37
CA SER A 61 -16.92 -39.83 11.39
C SER A 61 -16.79 -38.53 12.17
N GLU A 62 -17.68 -38.34 13.15
CA GLU A 62 -17.55 -37.27 14.13
C GLU A 62 -16.61 -37.74 15.23
N ALA A 63 -15.40 -37.20 15.21
CA ALA A 63 -14.37 -37.32 16.23
C ALA A 63 -14.07 -35.90 16.78
N PRO A 64 -13.56 -35.81 18.02
CA PRO A 64 -14.02 -34.85 19.02
C PRO A 64 -13.53 -33.41 18.83
N GLU A 65 -14.37 -32.51 19.34
CA GLU A 65 -14.16 -31.07 19.50
C GLU A 65 -12.73 -30.75 19.96
N THR A 66 -11.95 -30.26 19.01
CA THR A 66 -10.61 -29.73 19.23
C THR A 66 -10.78 -28.37 19.88
N ALA A 67 -10.28 -28.24 21.10
CA ALA A 67 -10.27 -27.01 21.87
C ALA A 67 -9.79 -25.83 21.02
N GLU A 68 -10.62 -24.80 20.94
CA GLU A 68 -10.29 -23.52 20.34
C GLU A 68 -9.06 -22.96 21.05
N PRO A 69 -7.93 -22.73 20.34
CA PRO A 69 -6.92 -21.85 20.89
C PRO A 69 -7.58 -20.47 20.99
N THR A 70 -7.70 -19.95 22.22
CA THR A 70 -7.96 -18.55 22.46
C THR A 70 -6.80 -17.77 21.87
N GLY A 71 -6.88 -17.48 20.58
CA GLY A 71 -6.06 -16.54 19.87
C GLY A 71 -6.23 -15.22 20.59
N THR A 72 -5.24 -14.88 21.40
CA THR A 72 -5.07 -13.51 21.84
C THR A 72 -4.72 -12.75 20.58
N ASP A 73 -5.69 -12.02 20.04
CA ASP A 73 -5.52 -11.07 18.96
C ASP A 73 -4.31 -10.20 19.33
N THR A 74 -3.19 -10.51 18.67
CA THR A 74 -2.02 -9.65 18.73
C THR A 74 -2.44 -8.46 17.91
N ALA A 75 -2.87 -7.40 18.59
CA ALA A 75 -3.00 -6.08 17.99
C ALA A 75 -1.66 -5.80 17.32
N THR A 76 -1.65 -5.93 16.00
CA THR A 76 -0.61 -5.38 15.14
C THR A 76 -0.49 -3.92 15.54
N ASP A 77 0.72 -3.50 15.89
CA ASP A 77 1.05 -2.15 16.34
C ASP A 77 0.75 -1.17 15.19
N ALA A 78 -0.52 -0.78 15.09
CA ALA A 78 -1.05 0.13 14.11
C ALA A 78 -0.48 1.52 14.43
N GLY A 79 0.02 2.22 13.40
CA GLY A 79 0.84 3.43 13.50
C GLY A 79 0.55 4.36 14.68
N THR A 80 1.62 4.85 15.31
CA THR A 80 1.47 5.84 16.38
C THR A 80 1.07 7.18 15.77
N ALA A 81 -0.18 7.61 15.99
CA ALA A 81 -0.64 8.96 15.68
C ALA A 81 0.32 9.99 16.31
N THR A 82 1.08 10.69 15.47
CA THR A 82 2.27 11.44 15.91
C THR A 82 1.97 12.91 16.18
N GLY A 83 0.75 13.37 15.90
CA GLY A 83 0.30 14.73 16.17
C GLY A 83 -1.21 14.86 16.29
N THR A 84 -1.70 15.26 17.47
CA THR A 84 -3.09 15.72 17.66
C THR A 84 -3.14 17.23 17.41
N SER A 85 -3.00 17.65 16.16
CA SER A 85 -3.38 19.01 15.80
C SER A 85 -4.91 19.10 15.87
N ALA A 86 -5.45 20.12 16.53
CA ALA A 86 -6.89 20.41 16.63
C ALA A 86 -7.81 19.44 17.42
N GLY A 87 -7.27 18.42 18.12
CA GLY A 87 -8.12 17.51 18.91
C GLY A 87 -8.87 16.47 18.08
N VAL A 88 -8.45 16.27 16.82
CA VAL A 88 -8.96 15.23 15.93
C VAL A 88 -8.15 13.94 16.15
N GLU A 89 -8.83 12.82 16.41
CA GLU A 89 -8.19 11.52 16.65
C GLU A 89 -8.16 10.65 15.39
N GLY A 90 -7.02 10.06 15.06
CA GLY A 90 -6.87 9.15 13.92
C GLY A 90 -6.73 7.70 14.34
N THR A 91 -7.37 6.78 13.61
CA THR A 91 -7.23 5.32 13.82
C THR A 91 -6.84 4.64 12.52
N VAL A 92 -5.76 3.87 12.52
CA VAL A 92 -5.44 2.95 11.42
C VAL A 92 -6.32 1.71 11.55
N THR A 93 -7.03 1.32 10.48
CA THR A 93 -7.98 0.19 10.52
C THR A 93 -7.40 -1.10 9.95
N ASP A 94 -8.06 -2.22 10.27
CA ASP A 94 -7.77 -3.56 9.74
C ASP A 94 -8.09 -3.72 8.23
N GLU A 95 -8.56 -2.67 7.56
CA GLU A 95 -8.71 -2.64 6.10
C GLU A 95 -7.36 -2.43 5.38
N SER A 96 -6.30 -2.17 6.13
CA SER A 96 -4.95 -1.98 5.59
C SER A 96 -4.39 -3.30 5.02
N GLU A 97 -3.64 -3.19 3.92
CA GLU A 97 -2.86 -4.30 3.38
C GLU A 97 -1.79 -4.73 4.39
N ASP A 98 -1.76 -6.01 4.78
CA ASP A 98 -0.84 -6.52 5.83
C ASP A 98 0.66 -6.26 5.54
N ALA A 99 1.01 -6.12 4.27
CA ALA A 99 2.36 -5.85 3.80
C ALA A 99 2.72 -4.35 3.74
N LEU A 100 1.80 -3.47 4.09
CA LEU A 100 1.99 -2.01 4.14
C LEU A 100 1.58 -1.48 5.51
N GLN A 101 2.45 -0.70 6.14
CA GLN A 101 2.20 -0.12 7.46
C GLN A 101 2.17 1.40 7.39
N ILE A 102 1.10 2.02 7.87
CA ILE A 102 1.09 3.47 8.13
C ILE A 102 1.87 3.67 9.43
N VAL A 103 3.10 4.20 9.35
CA VAL A 103 3.99 4.37 10.52
C VAL A 103 3.82 5.73 11.20
N GLU A 104 3.37 6.74 10.45
CA GLU A 104 3.08 8.08 10.93
C GLU A 104 1.81 8.60 10.25
N HIS A 105 0.98 9.34 11.00
CA HIS A 105 -0.12 10.12 10.44
C HIS A 105 -0.51 11.26 11.39
N GLU A 106 -0.88 12.40 10.82
CA GLU A 106 -1.37 13.57 11.55
C GLU A 106 -2.44 14.31 10.75
N TYR A 107 -3.48 14.78 11.46
CA TYR A 107 -4.41 15.75 10.89
C TYR A 107 -3.76 17.13 10.84
N TYR A 108 -4.03 17.89 9.79
CA TYR A 108 -3.62 19.28 9.67
C TYR A 108 -4.76 20.16 9.18
N GLN A 109 -4.72 21.44 9.57
CA GLN A 109 -5.57 22.49 9.05
C GLN A 109 -4.73 23.75 8.85
N GLU A 110 -4.53 24.15 7.60
CA GLU A 110 -3.68 25.26 7.19
C GLU A 110 -4.48 26.24 6.31
N GLY A 111 -5.17 27.19 6.96
CA GLY A 111 -6.02 28.15 6.25
C GLY A 111 -7.34 27.51 5.83
N ASP A 112 -7.60 27.48 4.52
CA ASP A 112 -8.79 26.86 3.92
C ASP A 112 -8.54 25.40 3.49
N VAL A 113 -7.33 24.86 3.75
CA VAL A 113 -6.95 23.49 3.41
C VAL A 113 -6.87 22.67 4.69
N GLU A 114 -7.46 21.49 4.69
CA GLU A 114 -7.33 20.51 5.75
C GLU A 114 -7.17 19.10 5.18
N GLY A 115 -6.54 18.23 5.94
CA GLY A 115 -6.20 16.90 5.44
C GLY A 115 -5.48 16.05 6.47
N VAL A 116 -5.04 14.88 6.03
CA VAL A 116 -4.19 13.98 6.80
C VAL A 116 -2.94 13.68 6.00
N ARG A 117 -1.78 13.91 6.61
CA ARG A 117 -0.48 13.56 6.03
C ARG A 117 0.21 12.52 6.88
N GLY A 118 1.11 11.75 6.28
CA GLY A 118 1.81 10.69 7.00
C GLY A 118 2.80 9.92 6.15
N THR A 119 3.23 8.77 6.68
CA THR A 119 4.23 7.90 6.05
C THR A 119 3.73 6.46 6.03
N VAL A 120 3.80 5.81 4.86
CA VAL A 120 3.61 4.37 4.67
C VAL A 120 4.98 3.70 4.52
N GLU A 121 5.17 2.53 5.12
CA GLU A 121 6.33 1.66 4.97
C GLU A 121 5.92 0.33 4.34
N ASN A 122 6.70 -0.17 3.38
CA ASN A 122 6.56 -1.53 2.88
C ASN A 122 7.38 -2.50 3.74
N VAL A 123 6.69 -3.22 4.61
CA VAL A 123 7.29 -4.19 5.55
C VAL A 123 7.47 -5.59 4.92
N SER A 124 7.29 -5.72 3.61
CA SER A 124 7.39 -6.98 2.87
C SER A 124 8.64 -7.04 1.98
N GLU A 125 9.00 -8.26 1.57
CA GLU A 125 10.10 -8.50 0.61
C GLU A 125 9.70 -8.25 -0.86
N ARG A 126 8.46 -7.79 -1.13
CA ARG A 126 7.92 -7.59 -2.49
C ARG A 126 7.77 -6.12 -2.80
N ALA A 127 8.04 -5.74 -4.04
CA ALA A 127 7.74 -4.38 -4.51
C ALA A 127 6.25 -4.23 -4.84
N PHE A 128 5.66 -3.13 -4.40
CA PHE A 128 4.34 -2.67 -4.84
C PHE A 128 4.51 -1.79 -6.08
N THR A 129 3.55 -1.89 -7.01
CA THR A 129 3.44 -1.02 -8.19
C THR A 129 2.29 -0.04 -8.13
N TYR A 130 1.53 -0.09 -7.04
CA TYR A 130 0.47 0.84 -6.73
C TYR A 130 0.30 0.84 -5.22
N VAL A 131 0.30 2.02 -4.62
CA VAL A 131 -0.04 2.23 -3.21
C VAL A 131 -0.99 3.40 -3.12
N GLU A 132 -2.08 3.23 -2.38
CA GLU A 132 -3.13 4.23 -2.20
C GLU A 132 -3.59 4.25 -0.75
N VAL A 133 -3.57 5.43 -0.15
CA VAL A 133 -4.10 5.69 1.19
C VAL A 133 -5.52 6.21 1.08
N HIS A 134 -6.37 5.70 1.95
CA HIS A 134 -7.77 6.05 2.08
C HIS A 134 -8.04 6.64 3.46
N LEU A 135 -9.00 7.55 3.53
CA LEU A 135 -9.36 8.30 4.73
C LEU A 135 -10.88 8.39 4.85
N ALA A 136 -11.42 8.10 6.02
CA ALA A 136 -12.85 8.19 6.32
C ALA A 136 -13.11 9.02 7.58
N PRO A 137 -13.41 10.33 7.44
CA PRO A 137 -13.78 11.18 8.56
C PRO A 137 -15.08 10.72 9.25
N LYS A 138 -15.15 10.87 10.57
CA LYS A 138 -16.26 10.44 11.42
C LYS A 138 -16.77 11.55 12.33
N ASN A 139 -18.08 11.61 12.49
CA ASN A 139 -18.72 12.48 13.47
C ASN A 139 -18.60 11.92 14.90
N GLU A 140 -19.13 12.66 15.89
CA GLU A 140 -19.15 12.26 17.30
C GLU A 140 -19.92 10.95 17.59
N ARG A 141 -20.75 10.50 16.65
CA ARG A 141 -21.54 9.27 16.72
C ARG A 141 -20.87 8.10 15.99
N GLU A 142 -19.63 8.29 15.56
CA GLU A 142 -18.81 7.31 14.84
C GLU A 142 -19.37 6.95 13.46
N GLU A 143 -20.23 7.79 12.91
CA GLU A 143 -20.77 7.63 11.56
C GLU A 143 -19.75 8.20 10.56
N THR A 144 -19.36 7.41 9.57
CA THR A 144 -18.53 7.87 8.45
C THR A 144 -19.29 8.93 7.65
N LEU A 145 -18.66 10.08 7.48
CA LEU A 145 -19.23 11.22 6.76
C LEU A 145 -18.98 11.11 5.25
N ASP A 146 -17.75 10.76 4.87
CA ASP A 146 -17.34 10.57 3.48
C ASP A 146 -16.09 9.65 3.40
N ARG A 147 -15.56 9.43 2.20
CA ARG A 147 -14.30 8.72 1.94
C ARG A 147 -13.44 9.52 0.97
N PHE A 148 -12.21 9.78 1.38
CA PHE A 148 -11.16 10.41 0.58
C PHE A 148 -10.06 9.41 0.31
N GLN A 149 -9.29 9.66 -0.73
CA GLN A 149 -8.10 8.92 -1.06
C GLN A 149 -7.05 9.89 -1.58
N VAL A 150 -5.78 9.51 -1.51
CA VAL A 150 -4.71 10.27 -2.13
C VAL A 150 -5.05 10.57 -3.61
N ASP A 151 -4.71 11.76 -4.06
CA ASP A 151 -4.86 12.11 -5.47
C ASP A 151 -4.13 11.07 -6.34
N SER A 152 -4.78 10.64 -7.42
CA SER A 152 -4.19 9.65 -8.35
C SER A 152 -2.84 10.07 -8.96
N GLN A 153 -2.50 11.37 -8.89
CA GLN A 153 -1.21 11.91 -9.32
C GLN A 153 -0.11 11.80 -8.24
N GLU A 154 -0.50 11.59 -6.99
CA GLU A 154 0.37 11.45 -5.82
C GLU A 154 0.50 9.99 -5.37
N ALA A 155 -0.38 9.11 -5.84
CA ALA A 155 -0.17 7.67 -5.77
C ALA A 155 1.16 7.28 -6.42
N ILE A 156 1.91 6.37 -5.78
CA ILE A 156 3.21 5.93 -6.28
C ILE A 156 3.10 4.72 -7.20
N ASP A 157 3.83 4.76 -8.30
CA ASP A 157 3.99 3.66 -9.26
C ASP A 157 4.97 2.58 -8.77
N SER A 158 5.74 2.83 -7.70
CA SER A 158 6.59 1.80 -7.08
C SER A 158 6.93 2.08 -5.61
N LEU A 159 6.75 1.09 -4.74
CA LEU A 159 7.30 1.04 -3.38
C LEU A 159 8.09 -0.27 -3.20
N GLY A 160 9.41 -0.19 -3.19
CA GLY A 160 10.29 -1.33 -2.97
C GLY A 160 10.23 -1.88 -1.53
N PRO A 161 10.87 -3.02 -1.29
CA PRO A 161 11.01 -3.58 0.06
C PRO A 161 11.70 -2.59 1.01
N ASP A 162 11.18 -2.46 2.23
CA ASP A 162 11.67 -1.57 3.28
C ASP A 162 11.69 -0.07 2.88
N GLU A 163 11.07 0.31 1.76
CA GLU A 163 10.94 1.70 1.35
C GLU A 163 9.73 2.35 2.02
N THR A 164 9.85 3.67 2.22
CA THR A 164 8.79 4.51 2.78
C THR A 164 8.27 5.51 1.75
N TRP A 165 7.01 5.92 1.91
CA TRP A 165 6.34 6.90 1.08
C TRP A 165 5.54 7.88 1.93
N GLU A 166 5.80 9.18 1.75
CA GLU A 166 5.04 10.26 2.36
C GLU A 166 3.76 10.51 1.55
N PHE A 167 2.61 10.54 2.22
CA PHE A 167 1.31 10.82 1.62
C PHE A 167 0.69 12.09 2.21
N ASP A 168 -0.19 12.70 1.43
CA ASP A 168 -1.08 13.79 1.86
C ASP A 168 -2.48 13.50 1.26
N VAL A 169 -3.50 13.48 2.11
CA VAL A 169 -4.91 13.32 1.70
C VAL A 169 -5.65 14.58 2.09
N GLU A 170 -5.94 15.42 1.10
CA GLU A 170 -6.75 16.62 1.25
C GLU A 170 -8.23 16.27 1.44
N ILE A 171 -8.87 16.92 2.41
CA ILE A 171 -10.30 16.82 2.66
C ILE A 171 -10.95 18.10 2.11
N ASP A 172 -11.50 18.00 0.90
CA ASP A 172 -12.35 19.06 0.33
C ASP A 172 -13.78 18.89 0.84
N SER A 173 -14.06 19.34 2.07
CA SER A 173 -15.41 19.22 2.64
C SER A 173 -15.78 20.34 3.61
N GLU A 174 -17.08 20.58 3.76
CA GLU A 174 -17.64 21.61 4.66
C GLU A 174 -18.14 21.03 6.00
N PHE A 175 -17.85 19.76 6.30
CA PHE A 175 -18.32 19.11 7.52
C PHE A 175 -17.28 19.10 8.64
N GLU A 176 -17.75 19.19 9.88
CA GLU A 176 -16.91 19.06 11.06
C GLU A 176 -16.82 17.58 11.47
N PHE A 177 -15.61 17.13 11.80
CA PHE A 177 -15.34 15.79 12.30
C PHE A 177 -14.37 15.84 13.47
N THR A 178 -14.43 14.84 14.34
CA THR A 178 -13.55 14.75 15.52
C THR A 178 -12.67 13.51 15.49
N ARG A 179 -12.95 12.57 14.57
CA ARG A 179 -12.17 11.36 14.36
C ARG A 179 -12.05 11.02 12.89
N TYR A 180 -11.04 10.24 12.51
CA TYR A 180 -10.95 9.62 11.20
C TYR A 180 -10.40 8.20 11.29
N ASP A 181 -10.84 7.37 10.34
CA ASP A 181 -10.22 6.09 10.03
C ASP A 181 -9.30 6.26 8.83
N ILE A 182 -8.15 5.61 8.84
CA ILE A 182 -7.19 5.62 7.73
C ILE A 182 -6.74 4.19 7.44
N TRP A 183 -6.56 3.85 6.17
CA TRP A 183 -6.01 2.56 5.76
C TRP A 183 -5.26 2.68 4.44
N VAL A 184 -4.38 1.73 4.17
CA VAL A 184 -3.56 1.70 2.96
C VAL A 184 -3.83 0.42 2.16
N THR A 185 -3.92 0.55 0.84
CA THR A 185 -4.07 -0.57 -0.09
C THR A 185 -2.93 -0.57 -1.09
N GLY A 186 -2.59 -1.74 -1.64
CA GLY A 186 -1.54 -1.83 -2.65
C GLY A 186 -1.73 -2.95 -3.65
N ARG A 187 -1.00 -2.86 -4.78
CA ARG A 187 -0.92 -3.95 -5.77
C ARG A 187 0.54 -4.25 -6.10
N THR A 188 0.91 -5.51 -6.08
CA THR A 188 2.23 -5.98 -6.53
C THR A 188 2.20 -6.34 -8.02
N SER A 189 3.37 -6.34 -8.68
CA SER A 189 3.48 -6.92 -10.02
C SER A 189 3.51 -8.43 -9.93
N GLU A 190 2.59 -9.09 -10.65
CA GLU A 190 2.58 -10.56 -10.83
C GLU A 190 3.69 -11.03 -11.79
#